data_AF-A0A536Y5Z7-F1
#
_entry.id   AF-A0A536Y5Z7-F1
#
_cell.length_a   1.000
_cell.length_b   1.000
_cell.length_c   1.000
_cell.angle_alpha   90.00
_cell.angle_beta   90.00
_cell.angle_gamma   90.00
#
_symmetry.space_group_name_H-M   'P 1'
#
loop_
_entity.id
_entity.type
_entity.pdbx_description
1 polymer ?
#
loop_
_entity_poly.entity_id
_entity_poly.type
_entity_poly.pdbx_seq_one_letter_code
_entity_poly.pdbx_strand_id
1 'polypeptide(L)'
;MSNILSRIIRVGVLALVMLAPASPALAGAPHRFVVFGDSLSDPGNAFVLLRDAEIPPFDSLIPDAPYARGAFHFSNGPTWVEQLSLLDHAVPSAGPALFIPLLFSNYAVGGARARHEGPFDLSTQVGLFVRDFRGQGPSGALYIVFAGGNDLRDALQALALDPSGATSAAIVQAALIAIRDNLLILYAAGARHFLVPNAPDIGLTPAVRLLGPAAQGAATFF
;
A
#
# COMPACT_ATOMS: atom_id res chain seq x y z
N MET A 1 58.76 6.23 47.19
CA MET A 1 57.99 7.10 46.28
C MET A 1 57.61 6.45 44.93
N SER A 2 58.07 5.22 44.58
CA SER A 2 57.77 4.61 43.27
C SER A 2 56.40 3.91 43.14
N ASN A 3 55.70 3.60 44.24
CA ASN A 3 54.42 2.87 44.21
C ASN A 3 53.16 3.72 43.99
N ILE A 4 53.25 5.04 44.17
CA ILE A 4 52.11 5.96 43.99
C ILE A 4 52.01 6.38 42.51
N LEU A 5 53.16 6.64 41.87
CA LEU A 5 53.22 7.02 40.46
C LEU A 5 52.69 5.91 39.54
N SER A 6 53.01 4.64 39.84
CA SER A 6 52.54 3.48 39.06
C SER A 6 51.03 3.22 39.20
N ARG A 7 50.43 3.57 40.34
CA ARG A 7 48.97 3.51 40.54
C ARG A 7 48.24 4.61 39.80
N ILE A 8 48.78 5.84 39.79
CA ILE A 8 48.17 6.97 39.06
C ILE A 8 48.21 6.74 37.55
N ILE A 9 49.31 6.20 37.01
CA ILE A 9 49.42 5.88 35.58
C ILE A 9 48.43 4.76 35.19
N ARG A 10 48.23 3.74 36.03
CA ARG A 10 47.26 2.66 35.76
C ARG A 10 45.80 3.13 35.81
N VAL A 11 45.46 4.07 36.69
CA VAL A 11 44.12 4.67 36.75
C VAL A 11 43.87 5.63 35.58
N GLY A 12 44.89 6.38 35.16
CA GLY A 12 44.81 7.26 33.99
C GLY A 12 44.60 6.50 32.66
N VAL A 13 45.27 5.36 32.48
CA VAL A 13 45.08 4.50 31.29
C VAL A 13 43.70 3.84 31.27
N LEU A 14 43.14 3.48 32.43
CA LEU A 14 41.79 2.90 32.51
C LEU A 14 40.69 3.94 32.21
N ALA A 15 40.91 5.21 32.59
CA ALA A 15 39.98 6.31 32.32
C ALA A 15 40.01 6.75 30.84
N LEU A 16 41.16 6.61 30.15
CA LEU A 16 41.29 6.98 28.74
C LEU A 16 40.67 5.96 27.77
N VAL A 17 40.54 4.68 28.18
CA VAL A 17 39.89 3.63 27.39
C VAL A 17 38.36 3.75 27.41
N MET A 18 37.78 4.40 28.43
CA MET A 18 36.34 4.62 28.55
C MET A 18 35.83 5.84 27.75
N LEU A 19 36.72 6.60 27.11
CA LEU A 19 36.39 7.75 26.25
C LEU A 19 36.54 7.44 24.75
N ALA A 20 36.44 6.17 24.36
CA ALA A 20 36.26 5.85 22.94
C ALA A 20 34.94 6.49 22.48
N PRO A 21 34.93 7.34 21.43
CA PRO A 21 33.67 7.80 20.85
C PRO A 21 32.93 6.55 20.39
N ALA A 22 31.76 6.29 20.98
CA ALA A 22 30.84 5.33 20.43
C ALA A 22 30.55 5.80 19.00
N SER A 23 31.02 5.04 18.00
CA SER A 23 30.56 5.25 16.64
C SER A 23 29.03 5.31 16.70
N PRO A 24 28.37 6.32 16.11
CA PRO A 24 26.93 6.23 15.97
C PRO A 24 26.67 4.90 15.28
N ALA A 25 25.99 3.98 15.96
CA ALA A 25 25.40 2.86 15.27
C ALA A 25 24.53 3.53 14.21
N LEU A 26 24.91 3.40 12.93
CA LEU A 26 24.01 3.73 11.85
C LEU A 26 22.83 2.80 12.08
N ALA A 27 21.76 3.31 12.68
CA ALA A 27 20.49 2.61 12.65
C ALA A 27 20.27 2.29 11.17
N GLY A 28 20.06 1.02 10.84
CA GLY A 28 19.68 0.65 9.47
C GLY A 28 18.53 1.55 9.03
N ALA A 29 18.39 1.79 7.73
CA ALA A 29 17.27 2.56 7.21
C ALA A 29 15.97 2.04 7.86
N PRO A 30 15.09 2.94 8.36
CA PRO A 30 13.91 2.52 9.09
C PRO A 30 13.10 1.55 8.23
N HIS A 31 12.67 0.46 8.85
CA HIS A 31 11.76 -0.48 8.20
C HIS A 31 10.52 0.27 7.72
N ARG A 32 10.11 0.01 6.48
CA ARG A 32 9.12 0.83 5.79
C ARG A 32 8.29 -0.02 4.86
N PHE A 33 7.01 0.30 4.77
CA PHE A 33 6.13 -0.13 3.70
C PHE A 33 5.97 0.94 2.64
N VAL A 34 6.03 0.54 1.38
CA VAL A 34 5.59 1.34 0.23
C VAL A 34 4.40 0.62 -0.37
N VAL A 35 3.22 1.24 -0.36
CA VAL A 35 1.95 0.56 -0.61
C VAL A 35 1.24 1.17 -1.83
N PHE A 36 0.70 0.31 -2.66
CA PHE A 36 -0.09 0.63 -3.85
C PHE A 36 -1.34 -0.25 -3.86
N GLY A 37 -2.46 0.29 -4.31
CA GLY A 37 -3.70 -0.46 -4.35
C GLY A 37 -4.96 0.39 -4.40
N ASP A 38 -6.03 -0.19 -3.89
CA ASP A 38 -7.37 0.39 -3.89
C ASP A 38 -7.89 0.69 -2.48
N SER A 39 -9.21 0.69 -2.32
CA SER A 39 -9.92 0.95 -1.07
C SER A 39 -9.56 0.01 0.07
N LEU A 40 -9.08 -1.21 -0.22
CA LEU A 40 -8.65 -2.16 0.80
C LEU A 40 -7.38 -1.71 1.53
N SER A 41 -6.61 -0.81 0.93
CA SER A 41 -5.34 -0.31 1.45
C SER A 41 -5.30 1.22 1.58
N ASP A 42 -6.33 1.94 1.11
CA ASP A 42 -6.36 3.41 1.11
C ASP A 42 -6.42 3.98 2.55
N PRO A 43 -5.41 4.76 2.98
CA PRO A 43 -5.31 5.36 4.31
C PRO A 43 -5.97 6.77 4.40
N GLY A 44 -6.77 7.16 3.41
CA GLY A 44 -7.41 8.47 3.29
C GLY A 44 -6.97 9.31 2.08
N ASN A 45 -6.21 8.75 1.13
CA ASN A 45 -5.83 9.44 -0.10
C ASN A 45 -7.03 9.76 -0.99
N ALA A 46 -8.05 8.89 -1.07
CA ALA A 46 -9.29 9.23 -1.79
C ALA A 46 -9.96 10.47 -1.22
N PHE A 47 -9.98 10.64 0.11
CA PHE A 47 -10.52 11.86 0.73
C PHE A 47 -9.70 13.10 0.37
N VAL A 48 -8.37 12.98 0.30
CA VAL A 48 -7.49 14.08 -0.16
C VAL A 48 -7.83 14.52 -1.59
N LEU A 49 -8.17 13.57 -2.46
CA LEU A 49 -8.51 13.83 -3.87
C LEU A 49 -9.94 14.34 -4.04
N LEU A 50 -10.92 13.65 -3.45
CA LEU A 50 -12.35 13.90 -3.65
C LEU A 50 -12.88 15.05 -2.80
N ARG A 51 -12.28 15.27 -1.62
CA ARG A 51 -12.79 16.20 -0.60
C ARG A 51 -14.24 15.90 -0.18
N ASP A 52 -14.59 14.63 -0.24
CA ASP A 52 -15.93 14.13 0.07
C ASP A 52 -15.87 12.87 0.93
N ALA A 53 -16.93 12.62 1.69
CA ALA A 53 -17.05 11.46 2.54
C ALA A 53 -18.50 11.00 2.70
N GLU A 54 -18.69 9.68 2.66
CA GLU A 54 -19.99 9.05 2.88
C GLU A 54 -20.43 9.21 4.34
N ILE A 55 -21.66 9.71 4.52
CA ILE A 55 -22.35 9.82 5.80
C ILE A 55 -23.70 9.08 5.72
N PRO A 56 -24.17 8.43 6.81
CA PRO A 56 -25.45 7.74 6.78
C PRO A 56 -26.63 8.67 6.46
N PRO A 57 -27.69 8.18 5.77
CA PRO A 57 -27.85 6.83 5.26
C PRO A 57 -26.95 6.53 4.03
N PHE A 58 -26.51 5.28 3.88
CA PHE A 58 -25.73 4.86 2.72
C PHE A 58 -26.65 4.31 1.64
N ASP A 59 -26.64 4.94 0.47
CA ASP A 59 -27.57 4.64 -0.62
C ASP A 59 -27.06 3.55 -1.58
N SER A 60 -25.77 3.18 -1.49
CA SER A 60 -25.13 2.16 -2.32
C SER A 60 -24.32 1.17 -1.48
N LEU A 61 -24.23 -0.09 -1.95
CA LEU A 61 -23.34 -1.11 -1.38
C LEU A 61 -21.87 -0.91 -1.78
N ILE A 62 -21.62 -0.09 -2.81
CA ILE A 62 -20.30 0.31 -3.25
C ILE A 62 -20.22 1.82 -3.05
N PRO A 63 -19.40 2.31 -2.10
CA PRO A 63 -19.30 3.73 -1.82
C PRO A 63 -18.53 4.47 -2.91
N ASP A 64 -18.93 5.71 -3.20
CA ASP A 64 -18.25 6.59 -4.15
C ASP A 64 -17.16 7.43 -3.47
N ALA A 65 -17.27 7.61 -2.14
CA ALA A 65 -16.31 8.31 -1.29
C ALA A 65 -15.97 7.48 -0.02
N PRO A 66 -14.85 7.76 0.68
CA PRO A 66 -14.54 7.07 1.93
C PRO A 66 -15.53 7.43 3.05
N TYR A 67 -15.64 6.60 4.08
CA TYR A 67 -16.59 6.82 5.17
C TYR A 67 -16.06 7.79 6.23
N ALA A 68 -16.87 8.78 6.60
CA ALA A 68 -16.53 9.70 7.70
C ALA A 68 -16.36 8.95 9.04
N ARG A 69 -17.21 7.93 9.29
CA ARG A 69 -17.14 7.08 10.50
C ARG A 69 -15.82 6.31 10.62
N GLY A 70 -15.17 6.02 9.50
CA GLY A 70 -13.92 5.27 9.44
C GLY A 70 -12.67 6.14 9.45
N ALA A 71 -12.76 7.40 9.86
CA ALA A 71 -11.66 8.36 9.70
C ALA A 71 -11.17 8.44 8.25
N PHE A 72 -12.11 8.50 7.30
CA PHE A 72 -11.87 8.62 5.86
C PHE A 72 -11.24 7.39 5.19
N HIS A 73 -11.52 6.20 5.72
CA HIS A 73 -11.23 4.92 5.08
C HIS A 73 -12.50 4.36 4.40
N PHE A 74 -12.32 3.42 3.47
CA PHE A 74 -13.42 2.60 2.93
C PHE A 74 -13.81 1.44 3.87
N SER A 75 -13.77 1.74 5.16
CA SER A 75 -14.07 0.82 6.26
C SER A 75 -14.55 1.65 7.46
N ASN A 76 -14.77 1.02 8.61
CA ASN A 76 -15.07 1.67 9.88
C ASN A 76 -13.82 1.89 10.76
N GLY A 77 -12.62 1.76 10.19
CA GLY A 77 -11.35 1.94 10.88
C GLY A 77 -10.15 1.71 9.94
N PRO A 78 -8.93 1.63 10.50
CA PRO A 78 -7.71 1.47 9.72
C PRO A 78 -7.70 0.23 8.84
N THR A 79 -7.09 0.33 7.68
CA THR A 79 -6.89 -0.76 6.74
C THR A 79 -6.00 -1.87 7.33
N TRP A 80 -6.00 -3.05 6.69
CA TRP A 80 -5.15 -4.16 7.09
C TRP A 80 -3.66 -3.79 7.04
N VAL A 81 -3.25 -2.96 6.06
CA VAL A 81 -1.85 -2.59 5.85
C VAL A 81 -1.36 -1.60 6.90
N GLU A 82 -2.22 -0.70 7.37
CA GLU A 82 -1.91 0.17 8.51
C GLU A 82 -1.73 -0.64 9.78
N GLN A 83 -2.62 -1.62 10.04
CA GLN A 83 -2.52 -2.53 11.17
C GLN A 83 -1.25 -3.38 11.10
N LEU A 84 -0.92 -3.91 9.91
CA LEU A 84 0.33 -4.65 9.71
C LEU A 84 1.55 -3.76 9.94
N SER A 85 1.52 -2.51 9.50
CA SER A 85 2.65 -1.58 9.68
C SER A 85 2.93 -1.27 11.15
N LEU A 86 1.91 -1.29 12.00
CA LEU A 86 2.05 -1.16 13.45
C LEU A 86 2.75 -2.39 14.03
N LEU A 87 2.33 -3.59 13.63
CA LEU A 87 2.89 -4.86 14.11
C LEU A 87 4.34 -5.08 13.65
N ASP A 88 4.65 -4.66 12.44
CA ASP A 88 5.97 -4.81 11.82
C ASP A 88 6.90 -3.63 12.12
N HIS A 89 6.47 -2.67 12.94
CA HIS A 89 7.22 -1.45 13.26
C HIS A 89 7.63 -0.61 12.04
N ALA A 90 6.84 -0.65 10.97
CA ALA A 90 7.01 0.15 9.76
C ALA A 90 6.34 1.55 9.84
N VAL A 91 5.72 1.88 10.96
CA VAL A 91 5.09 3.19 11.16
C VAL A 91 6.11 4.34 11.06
N PRO A 92 5.70 5.50 10.51
CA PRO A 92 4.34 5.85 10.08
C PRO A 92 4.03 5.52 8.61
N SER A 93 4.84 4.72 7.91
CA SER A 93 4.90 4.75 6.45
C SER A 93 3.60 4.37 5.71
N ALA A 94 2.68 3.64 6.34
CA ALA A 94 1.43 3.20 5.72
C ALA A 94 0.32 4.29 5.67
N GLY A 95 0.58 5.50 6.18
CA GLY A 95 -0.37 6.63 6.10
C GLY A 95 -0.49 7.28 4.71
N PRO A 96 -1.29 8.35 4.54
CA PRO A 96 -1.66 8.92 3.24
C PRO A 96 -0.53 9.70 2.56
N ALA A 97 0.12 9.09 1.57
CA ALA A 97 1.20 9.72 0.81
C ALA A 97 0.78 11.00 0.07
N LEU A 98 -0.51 11.13 -0.30
CA LEU A 98 -1.01 12.35 -0.95
C LEU A 98 -1.20 13.52 0.02
N PHE A 99 -1.17 13.27 1.33
CA PHE A 99 -1.26 14.32 2.35
C PHE A 99 0.13 14.81 2.79
N ILE A 100 1.01 13.89 3.21
CA ILE A 100 2.39 14.21 3.59
C ILE A 100 3.34 13.24 2.88
N PRO A 101 3.76 13.54 1.63
CA PRO A 101 4.63 12.66 0.86
C PRO A 101 5.97 12.46 1.56
N LEU A 102 6.65 11.36 1.25
CA LEU A 102 7.92 10.89 1.85
C LEU A 102 7.83 10.45 3.32
N LEU A 103 7.12 11.17 4.18
CA LEU A 103 6.79 10.69 5.52
C LEU A 103 5.96 9.43 5.40
N PHE A 104 4.87 9.55 4.63
CA PHE A 104 4.01 8.47 4.23
C PHE A 104 4.43 7.92 2.86
N SER A 105 4.14 6.64 2.63
CA SER A 105 4.40 5.95 1.36
C SER A 105 3.33 4.93 1.01
N ASN A 106 2.10 5.14 1.48
CA ASN A 106 0.94 4.44 0.95
C ASN A 106 0.21 5.34 -0.05
N TYR A 107 0.28 4.94 -1.32
CA TYR A 107 -0.29 5.61 -2.49
C TYR A 107 -1.62 5.00 -2.93
N ALA A 108 -2.13 3.99 -2.22
CA ALA A 108 -3.42 3.37 -2.53
C ALA A 108 -4.55 4.40 -2.50
N VAL A 109 -5.46 4.32 -3.46
CA VAL A 109 -6.62 5.22 -3.60
C VAL A 109 -7.87 4.38 -3.88
N GLY A 110 -8.92 4.63 -3.12
CA GLY A 110 -10.22 3.99 -3.30
C GLY A 110 -10.72 4.06 -4.74
N GLY A 111 -11.20 2.92 -5.25
CA GLY A 111 -11.71 2.81 -6.61
C GLY A 111 -10.64 2.70 -7.71
N ALA A 112 -9.34 2.74 -7.37
CA ALA A 112 -8.27 2.54 -8.34
C ALA A 112 -8.35 1.16 -9.00
N ARG A 113 -8.13 1.13 -10.31
CA ARG A 113 -7.94 -0.11 -11.06
C ARG A 113 -6.45 -0.42 -11.20
N ALA A 114 -6.13 -1.68 -11.43
CA ALA A 114 -4.82 -2.08 -11.89
C ALA A 114 -4.59 -1.63 -13.34
N ARG A 115 -5.54 -1.92 -14.25
CA ARG A 115 -5.47 -1.49 -15.65
C ARG A 115 -5.55 0.02 -15.78
N HIS A 116 -5.11 0.55 -16.92
CA HIS A 116 -5.21 1.97 -17.21
C HIS A 116 -6.67 2.39 -17.42
N GLU A 117 -7.32 2.85 -16.36
CA GLU A 117 -8.72 3.25 -16.34
C GLU A 117 -8.98 4.28 -15.23
N GLY A 118 -9.70 5.33 -15.58
CA GLY A 118 -10.05 6.41 -14.64
C GLY A 118 -8.87 7.35 -14.33
N PRO A 119 -9.09 8.32 -13.44
CA PRO A 119 -8.12 9.38 -13.18
C PRO A 119 -6.95 8.97 -12.29
N PHE A 120 -7.03 7.82 -11.62
CA PHE A 120 -6.05 7.40 -10.62
C PHE A 120 -5.94 5.87 -10.52
N ASP A 121 -5.18 5.29 -11.45
CA ASP A 121 -4.90 3.86 -11.53
C ASP A 121 -3.58 3.48 -10.83
N LEU A 122 -3.25 2.18 -10.84
CA LEU A 122 -1.99 1.67 -10.29
C LEU A 122 -0.75 2.36 -10.90
N SER A 123 -0.74 2.59 -12.20
CA SER A 123 0.37 3.24 -12.90
C SER A 123 0.59 4.69 -12.43
N THR A 124 -0.50 5.40 -12.15
CA THR A 124 -0.48 6.75 -11.59
C THR A 124 0.15 6.73 -10.19
N GLN A 125 -0.24 5.78 -9.35
CA GLN A 125 0.33 5.60 -8.01
C GLN A 125 1.83 5.33 -8.04
N VAL A 126 2.27 4.40 -8.90
CA VAL A 126 3.69 4.08 -9.06
C VAL A 126 4.47 5.26 -9.63
N GLY A 127 3.90 6.00 -10.58
CA GLY A 127 4.50 7.22 -11.12
C GLY A 127 4.72 8.29 -10.04
N LEU A 128 3.75 8.48 -9.14
CA LEU A 128 3.88 9.40 -8.00
C LEU A 128 4.98 8.95 -7.04
N PHE A 129 5.03 7.67 -6.71
CA PHE A 129 6.11 7.10 -5.90
C PHE A 129 7.49 7.34 -6.54
N VAL A 130 7.65 7.01 -7.83
CA VAL A 130 8.91 7.20 -8.56
C VAL A 130 9.31 8.68 -8.53
N ARG A 131 8.36 9.61 -8.71
CA ARG A 131 8.63 11.04 -8.62
C ARG A 131 9.08 11.44 -7.21
N ASP A 132 8.32 11.05 -6.19
CA ASP A 132 8.55 11.48 -4.81
C ASP A 132 9.92 10.97 -4.32
N PHE A 133 10.26 9.72 -4.63
CA PHE A 133 11.55 9.09 -4.31
C PHE A 133 12.63 9.29 -5.38
N ARG A 134 12.42 10.17 -6.36
CA ARG A 134 13.40 10.53 -7.41
C ARG A 134 13.99 9.32 -8.14
N GLY A 135 13.15 8.33 -8.41
CA GLY A 135 13.52 7.07 -9.08
C GLY A 135 14.32 6.10 -8.22
N GLN A 136 14.53 6.39 -6.94
CA GLN A 136 15.31 5.55 -6.02
C GLN A 136 14.49 5.30 -4.75
N GLY A 137 13.75 4.20 -4.76
CA GLY A 137 12.98 3.74 -3.62
C GLY A 137 13.84 3.43 -2.41
N PRO A 138 13.29 3.51 -1.18
CA PRO A 138 14.00 3.14 0.04
C PRO A 138 14.49 1.69 -0.03
N SER A 139 15.77 1.49 0.27
CA SER A 139 16.36 0.15 0.37
C SER A 139 15.81 -0.57 1.60
N GLY A 140 15.58 -1.89 1.48
CA GLY A 140 15.06 -2.71 2.57
C GLY A 140 13.55 -2.60 2.83
N ALA A 141 12.85 -1.65 2.22
CA ALA A 141 11.40 -1.52 2.35
C ALA A 141 10.63 -2.72 1.75
N LEU A 142 9.46 -3.01 2.31
CA LEU A 142 8.48 -3.93 1.74
C LEU A 142 7.54 -3.17 0.79
N TYR A 143 7.52 -3.58 -0.47
CA TYR A 143 6.68 -3.01 -1.51
C TYR A 143 5.41 -3.84 -1.65
N ILE A 144 4.28 -3.26 -1.27
CA ILE A 144 2.98 -3.93 -1.22
C ILE A 144 2.16 -3.46 -2.42
N VAL A 145 1.79 -4.37 -3.32
CA VAL A 145 0.93 -4.09 -4.47
C VAL A 145 -0.33 -4.92 -4.34
N PHE A 146 -1.43 -4.30 -3.94
CA PHE A 146 -2.73 -4.97 -3.79
C PHE A 146 -3.79 -4.27 -4.64
N ALA A 147 -3.90 -4.71 -5.90
CA ALA A 147 -4.76 -4.13 -6.91
C ALA A 147 -5.43 -5.23 -7.75
N GLY A 148 -6.50 -4.88 -8.47
CA GLY A 148 -7.23 -5.80 -9.36
C GLY A 148 -8.67 -6.08 -8.93
N GLY A 149 -9.04 -5.80 -7.68
CA GLY A 149 -10.40 -6.06 -7.19
C GLY A 149 -11.47 -5.25 -7.95
N ASN A 150 -11.17 -4.00 -8.28
CA ASN A 150 -12.06 -3.16 -9.11
C ASN A 150 -12.10 -3.65 -10.57
N ASP A 151 -10.99 -4.16 -11.12
CA ASP A 151 -10.95 -4.75 -12.46
C ASP A 151 -11.80 -6.02 -12.56
N LEU A 152 -11.78 -6.89 -11.53
CA LEU A 152 -12.65 -8.07 -11.47
C LEU A 152 -14.13 -7.66 -11.39
N ARG A 153 -14.45 -6.58 -10.67
CA ARG A 153 -15.80 -6.02 -10.63
C ARG A 153 -16.23 -5.51 -12.01
N ASP A 154 -15.36 -4.76 -12.69
CA ASP A 154 -15.60 -4.28 -14.06
C ASP A 154 -15.80 -5.48 -15.02
N ALA A 155 -15.00 -6.54 -14.88
CA ALA A 155 -15.11 -7.76 -15.70
C ALA A 155 -16.43 -8.52 -15.45
N LEU A 156 -16.89 -8.59 -14.21
CA LEU A 156 -18.20 -9.17 -13.87
C LEU A 156 -19.35 -8.36 -14.47
N GLN A 157 -19.27 -7.03 -14.41
CA GLN A 157 -20.25 -6.14 -15.05
C GLN A 157 -20.23 -6.30 -16.57
N ALA A 158 -19.04 -6.39 -17.17
CA ALA A 158 -18.88 -6.61 -18.60
C ALA A 158 -19.50 -7.94 -19.05
N LEU A 159 -19.40 -9.01 -18.25
CA LEU A 159 -19.99 -10.30 -18.59
C LEU A 159 -21.51 -10.24 -18.74
N ALA A 160 -22.17 -9.36 -17.97
CA ALA A 160 -23.62 -9.17 -18.07
C ALA A 160 -24.03 -8.52 -19.40
N LEU A 161 -23.12 -7.79 -20.06
CA LEU A 161 -23.36 -7.10 -21.33
C LEU A 161 -22.84 -7.90 -22.53
N ASP A 162 -21.75 -8.64 -22.34
CA ASP A 162 -21.11 -9.51 -23.32
C ASP A 162 -20.98 -10.93 -22.75
N PRO A 163 -21.99 -11.80 -22.94
CA PRO A 163 -22.00 -13.16 -22.41
C PRO A 163 -20.91 -14.08 -23.00
N SER A 164 -20.21 -13.65 -24.06
CA SER A 164 -19.07 -14.41 -24.58
C SER A 164 -17.88 -14.39 -23.61
N GLY A 165 -17.84 -13.41 -22.69
CA GLY A 165 -16.75 -13.20 -21.76
C GLY A 165 -15.49 -12.59 -22.39
N ALA A 166 -15.51 -12.27 -23.68
CA ALA A 166 -14.36 -11.69 -24.37
C ALA A 166 -13.95 -10.35 -23.73
N THR A 167 -14.93 -9.48 -23.44
CA THR A 167 -14.67 -8.20 -22.78
C THR A 167 -14.15 -8.38 -21.35
N SER A 168 -14.74 -9.30 -20.57
CA SER A 168 -14.28 -9.62 -19.21
C SER A 168 -12.84 -10.13 -19.21
N ALA A 169 -12.49 -11.04 -20.12
CA ALA A 169 -11.15 -11.57 -20.26
C ALA A 169 -10.12 -10.48 -20.65
N ALA A 170 -10.50 -9.55 -21.54
CA ALA A 170 -9.65 -8.43 -21.92
C ALA A 170 -9.36 -7.48 -20.73
N ILE A 171 -10.36 -7.21 -19.88
CA ILE A 171 -10.20 -6.41 -18.66
C ILE A 171 -9.20 -7.07 -17.71
N VAL A 172 -9.39 -8.36 -17.42
CA VAL A 172 -8.49 -9.13 -16.53
C VAL A 172 -7.07 -9.18 -17.10
N GLN A 173 -6.94 -9.42 -18.40
CA GLN A 173 -5.63 -9.45 -19.07
C GLN A 173 -4.92 -8.09 -18.98
N ALA A 174 -5.63 -6.98 -19.21
CA ALA A 174 -5.07 -5.64 -19.09
C ALA A 174 -4.61 -5.34 -17.65
N ALA A 175 -5.39 -5.77 -16.64
CA ALA A 175 -5.03 -5.63 -15.24
C ALA A 175 -3.74 -6.39 -14.89
N LEU A 176 -3.63 -7.66 -15.32
CA LEU A 176 -2.44 -8.48 -15.10
C LEU A 176 -1.19 -7.89 -15.76
N ILE A 177 -1.31 -7.38 -16.99
CA ILE A 177 -0.23 -6.68 -17.70
C ILE A 177 0.20 -5.44 -16.91
N ALA A 178 -0.74 -4.61 -16.46
CA ALA A 178 -0.43 -3.41 -15.72
C ALA A 178 0.23 -3.71 -14.36
N ILE A 179 -0.21 -4.74 -13.64
CA ILE A 179 0.44 -5.19 -12.39
C ILE A 179 1.89 -5.61 -12.67
N ARG A 180 2.11 -6.47 -13.68
CA ARG A 180 3.45 -6.91 -14.07
C ARG A 180 4.35 -5.72 -14.40
N ASP A 181 3.88 -4.80 -15.24
CA ASP A 181 4.69 -3.67 -15.71
C ASP A 181 5.03 -2.71 -14.56
N ASN A 182 4.08 -2.46 -13.65
CA ASN A 182 4.32 -1.66 -12.47
C ASN A 182 5.30 -2.32 -11.48
N LEU A 183 5.24 -3.64 -11.30
CA LEU A 183 6.25 -4.36 -10.51
C LEU A 183 7.65 -4.22 -11.12
N LEU A 184 7.77 -4.25 -12.44
CA LEU A 184 9.04 -4.03 -13.13
C LEU A 184 9.56 -2.59 -12.96
N ILE A 185 8.68 -1.59 -12.99
CA ILE A 185 9.04 -0.19 -12.71
C ILE A 185 9.55 -0.05 -11.27
N LEU A 186 8.84 -0.63 -10.30
CA LEU A 186 9.27 -0.62 -8.89
C LEU A 186 10.63 -1.31 -8.73
N TYR A 187 10.83 -2.44 -9.38
CA TYR A 187 12.12 -3.15 -9.37
C TYR A 187 13.25 -2.29 -9.96
N ALA A 188 12.99 -1.60 -11.07
CA ALA A 188 13.93 -0.66 -11.68
C ALA A 188 14.24 0.52 -10.75
N ALA A 189 13.26 0.96 -9.96
CA ALA A 189 13.42 1.98 -8.92
C ALA A 189 14.10 1.46 -7.63
N GLY A 190 14.53 0.20 -7.58
CA GLY A 190 15.31 -0.36 -6.47
C GLY A 190 14.52 -1.26 -5.50
N ALA A 191 13.23 -1.49 -5.74
CA ALA A 191 12.43 -2.41 -4.92
C ALA A 191 12.97 -3.85 -5.02
N ARG A 192 13.08 -4.55 -3.88
CA ARG A 192 13.57 -5.94 -3.82
C ARG A 192 12.71 -6.87 -2.98
N HIS A 193 11.91 -6.36 -2.06
CA HIS A 193 10.99 -7.15 -1.25
C HIS A 193 9.57 -6.79 -1.63
N PHE A 194 8.81 -7.77 -2.10
CA PHE A 194 7.45 -7.56 -2.57
C PHE A 194 6.47 -8.42 -1.78
N LEU A 195 5.30 -7.84 -1.49
CA LEU A 195 4.10 -8.55 -1.09
C LEU A 195 3.02 -8.20 -2.11
N VAL A 196 2.55 -9.20 -2.84
CA VAL A 196 1.51 -9.03 -3.88
C VAL A 196 0.35 -9.95 -3.52
N PRO A 197 -0.61 -9.50 -2.71
CA PRO A 197 -1.77 -10.31 -2.38
C PRO A 197 -2.63 -10.58 -3.61
N ASN A 198 -3.21 -11.79 -3.68
CA ASN A 198 -4.25 -12.09 -4.67
C ASN A 198 -5.53 -11.31 -4.35
N ALA A 199 -6.36 -11.09 -5.37
CA ALA A 199 -7.66 -10.47 -5.18
C ALA A 199 -8.53 -11.28 -4.18
N PRO A 200 -9.30 -10.61 -3.32
CA PRO A 200 -10.32 -11.28 -2.52
C PRO A 200 -11.40 -11.90 -3.41
N ASP A 201 -12.08 -12.92 -2.92
CA ASP A 201 -13.26 -13.48 -3.59
C ASP A 201 -14.39 -12.45 -3.63
N ILE A 202 -14.58 -11.81 -4.79
CA ILE A 202 -15.60 -10.79 -4.97
C ILE A 202 -17.02 -11.37 -4.99
N GLY A 203 -17.16 -12.69 -5.21
CA GLY A 203 -18.44 -13.40 -5.18
C GLY A 203 -19.09 -13.37 -3.80
N LEU A 204 -18.29 -13.22 -2.74
CA LEU A 204 -18.77 -13.16 -1.36
C LEU A 204 -19.23 -11.76 -0.93
N THR A 205 -18.98 -10.73 -1.75
CA THR A 205 -19.36 -9.35 -1.39
C THR A 205 -20.88 -9.17 -1.37
N PRO A 206 -21.44 -8.32 -0.48
CA PRO A 206 -22.87 -8.05 -0.46
C PRO A 206 -23.44 -7.58 -1.81
N ALA A 207 -22.69 -6.74 -2.52
CA ALA A 207 -23.07 -6.25 -3.85
C ALA A 207 -23.26 -7.38 -4.86
N VAL A 208 -22.34 -8.34 -4.94
CA VAL A 208 -22.45 -9.48 -5.87
C VAL A 208 -23.49 -10.49 -5.39
N ARG A 209 -23.58 -10.75 -4.08
CA ARG A 209 -24.60 -11.64 -3.52
C ARG A 209 -26.03 -11.16 -3.82
N LEU A 210 -26.27 -9.85 -3.85
CA LEU A 210 -27.56 -9.27 -4.19
C LEU A 210 -27.97 -9.53 -5.65
N LEU A 211 -27.00 -9.73 -6.56
CA LEU A 211 -27.26 -10.09 -7.96
C LEU A 211 -27.63 -11.58 -8.16
N GLY A 212 -27.55 -12.40 -7.10
CA GLY A 212 -27.98 -13.80 -7.08
C GLY A 212 -26.87 -14.82 -7.39
N PRO A 213 -27.20 -16.14 -7.35
CA PRO A 213 -26.20 -17.21 -7.45
C PRO A 213 -25.41 -17.25 -8.76
N ALA A 214 -26.02 -16.84 -9.87
CA ALA A 214 -25.34 -16.82 -11.17
C ALA A 214 -24.18 -15.82 -11.18
N ALA A 215 -24.39 -14.60 -10.64
CA ALA A 215 -23.34 -13.59 -10.53
C ALA A 215 -22.24 -14.01 -9.55
N GLN A 216 -22.61 -14.67 -8.44
CA GLN A 216 -21.63 -15.24 -7.49
C GLN A 216 -20.77 -16.32 -8.15
N GLY A 217 -21.38 -17.22 -8.93
CA GLY A 217 -20.64 -18.21 -9.71
C GLY A 217 -19.70 -17.54 -10.72
N ALA A 218 -20.21 -16.60 -11.52
CA ALA A 218 -19.42 -15.84 -12.50
C ALA A 218 -18.22 -15.12 -11.88
N ALA A 219 -18.38 -14.54 -10.69
CA ALA A 219 -17.32 -13.88 -9.94
C ALA A 219 -16.13 -14.79 -9.58
N THR A 220 -16.31 -16.11 -9.60
CA THR A 220 -15.24 -17.09 -9.29
C THR A 220 -14.51 -17.63 -10.54
N PHE A 221 -14.94 -17.24 -11.74
CA PHE A 221 -14.37 -17.72 -13.01
C PHE A 221 -13.16 -16.90 -13.49
N PHE A 222 -12.94 -15.72 -12.94
CA PHE A 222 -11.89 -14.78 -13.35
C PHE A 222 -10.65 -14.88 -12.47
#